data_AF-A0A1A9S4S3-F1
#
_entry.id   AF-A0A1A9S4S3-F1
#
_cell.length_a   1.000
_cell.length_b   1.000
_cell.length_c   1.000
_cell.angle_alpha   90.00
_cell.angle_beta   90.00
_cell.angle_gamma   90.00
#
_symmetry.space_group_name_H-M   'P 1'
#
loop_
_entity.id
_entity.type
_entity.pdbx_description
1 polymer ?
#
loop_
_entity_poly.entity_id
_entity_poly.type
_entity_poly.pdbx_seq_one_letter_code
_entity_poly.pdbx_strand_id
1 'polypeptide(L)'
;MTEPELLRRFDQALTDIAQLAEAIGEQHWKQAFFDRALQTLANESLPECERLQLVCEQTHVFGGMGSWNDSPPFSAAEHGLLEEFEQTTAALYEIRSAAIVHLRRRGRGQG
;
A
#
# COMPACT_ATOMS: atom_id res chain seq x y z
N MET A 1 16.70 -6.92 1.05
CA MET A 1 15.26 -7.22 0.89
C MET A 1 15.10 -7.98 -0.41
N THR A 2 14.66 -9.23 -0.31
CA THR A 2 14.29 -10.07 -1.46
C THR A 2 12.84 -9.77 -1.87
N GLU A 3 12.44 -10.13 -3.09
CA GLU A 3 11.03 -9.98 -3.52
C GLU A 3 9.99 -10.59 -2.55
N PRO A 4 10.14 -11.84 -2.05
CA PRO A 4 9.15 -12.42 -1.14
C PRO A 4 9.07 -11.68 0.20
N GLU A 5 10.19 -11.10 0.67
CA GLU A 5 10.19 -10.29 1.88
C GLU A 5 9.48 -8.94 1.68
N LEU A 6 9.64 -8.34 0.49
CA LEU A 6 8.90 -7.15 0.09
C LEU A 6 7.40 -7.43 0.00
N LEU A 7 7.00 -8.52 -0.66
CA LEU A 7 5.61 -8.94 -0.81
C LEU A 7 4.95 -9.15 0.56
N ARG A 8 5.59 -9.87 1.48
CA ARG A 8 5.06 -10.11 2.84
C ARG A 8 4.89 -8.82 3.63
N ARG A 9 5.85 -7.89 3.55
CA ARG A 9 5.71 -6.58 4.20
C ARG A 9 4.60 -5.74 3.56
N PHE A 10 4.44 -5.82 2.24
CA PHE A 10 3.38 -5.13 1.51
C PHE A 10 2.00 -5.63 1.93
N ASP A 11 1.84 -6.95 2.00
CA ASP A 11 0.63 -7.63 2.46
C ASP A 11 0.25 -7.19 3.88
N GLN A 12 1.23 -7.18 4.79
CA GLN A 12 1.01 -6.73 6.16
C GLN A 12 0.59 -5.26 6.22
N ALA A 13 1.31 -4.37 5.53
CA ALA A 13 1.01 -2.93 5.53
C ALA A 13 -0.35 -2.63 4.89
N LEU A 14 -0.72 -3.36 3.83
CA LEU A 14 -2.03 -3.23 3.18
C LEU A 14 -3.17 -3.74 4.05
N THR A 15 -2.94 -4.81 4.79
CA THR A 15 -3.93 -5.32 5.75
C THR A 15 -4.16 -4.31 6.86
N ASP A 16 -3.08 -3.75 7.42
CA ASP A 16 -3.12 -2.79 8.53
C ASP A 16 -3.87 -1.50 8.14
N ILE A 17 -3.51 -0.89 7.01
CA ILE A 17 -4.18 0.31 6.50
C ILE A 17 -5.62 0.04 6.05
N ALA A 18 -5.93 -1.18 5.58
CA ALA A 18 -7.29 -1.58 5.23
C ALA A 18 -8.18 -1.70 6.47
N GLN A 19 -7.66 -2.28 7.56
CA GLN A 19 -8.36 -2.34 8.83
C GLN A 19 -8.59 -0.94 9.41
N LEU A 20 -7.57 -0.07 9.33
CA LEU A 20 -7.72 1.32 9.73
C LEU A 20 -8.78 2.04 8.89
N ALA A 21 -8.76 1.90 7.57
CA ALA A 21 -9.75 2.49 6.67
C ALA A 21 -11.17 2.08 7.06
N GLU A 22 -11.37 0.82 7.44
CA GLU A 22 -12.65 0.34 7.96
C GLU A 22 -13.00 0.96 9.33
N ALA A 23 -12.02 1.06 10.24
CA ALA A 23 -12.20 1.62 11.58
C ALA A 23 -12.56 3.11 11.59
N ILE A 24 -12.03 3.89 10.64
CA ILE A 24 -12.31 5.33 10.47
C ILE A 24 -13.50 5.61 9.54
N GLY A 25 -14.22 4.56 9.09
CA GLY A 25 -15.40 4.69 8.22
C GLY A 25 -15.12 4.88 6.72
N GLU A 26 -13.85 4.90 6.33
CA GLU A 26 -13.32 5.10 4.97
C GLU A 26 -13.24 3.79 4.15
N GLN A 27 -14.26 2.94 4.25
CA GLN A 27 -14.30 1.60 3.65
C GLN A 27 -14.19 1.60 2.11
N HIS A 28 -14.48 2.72 1.44
CA HIS A 28 -14.27 2.82 -0.01
C HIS A 28 -12.81 2.69 -0.38
N TRP A 29 -11.88 3.13 0.48
CA TRP A 29 -10.45 3.10 0.18
C TRP A 29 -9.93 1.67 0.24
N LYS A 30 -10.37 0.93 1.26
CA LYS A 30 -10.17 -0.51 1.38
C LYS A 30 -10.61 -1.22 0.11
N GLN A 31 -11.87 -1.06 -0.30
CA GLN A 31 -12.42 -1.81 -1.42
C GLN A 31 -11.85 -1.40 -2.78
N ALA A 32 -11.62 -0.10 -3.00
CA ALA A 32 -11.16 0.40 -4.30
C ALA A 32 -9.66 0.18 -4.54
N PHE A 33 -8.83 0.24 -3.48
CA PHE A 33 -7.38 0.23 -3.61
C PHE A 33 -6.73 -0.95 -2.87
N PHE A 34 -6.94 -1.06 -1.55
CA PHE A 34 -6.17 -2.00 -0.73
C PHE A 34 -6.55 -3.46 -1.00
N ASP A 35 -7.84 -3.77 -1.10
CA ASP A 35 -8.34 -5.11 -1.37
C ASP A 35 -7.89 -5.61 -2.75
N ARG A 36 -7.95 -4.73 -3.75
CA ARG A 36 -7.47 -5.02 -5.12
C ARG A 36 -5.97 -5.32 -5.12
N ALA A 37 -5.19 -4.57 -4.36
CA ALA A 37 -3.76 -4.78 -4.20
C ALA A 37 -3.47 -6.12 -3.48
N LEU A 38 -4.20 -6.46 -2.42
CA LEU A 38 -4.10 -7.75 -1.73
C LEU A 38 -4.43 -8.92 -2.66
N GLN A 39 -5.50 -8.82 -3.46
CA GLN A 39 -5.84 -9.83 -4.47
C GLN A 39 -4.71 -10.03 -5.48
N THR A 40 -4.02 -8.94 -5.86
CA THR A 40 -2.87 -9.00 -6.76
C THR A 40 -1.67 -9.66 -6.10
N LEU A 41 -1.39 -9.38 -4.82
CA LEU A 41 -0.33 -10.05 -4.06
C LEU A 41 -0.57 -11.56 -3.93
N ALA A 42 -1.82 -11.93 -3.64
CA ALA A 42 -2.27 -13.31 -3.49
C ALA A 42 -2.33 -14.08 -4.82
N ASN A 43 -2.23 -13.40 -5.97
CA ASN A 43 -2.30 -14.06 -7.27
C ASN A 43 -1.01 -14.83 -7.57
N GLU A 44 -0.99 -16.10 -7.16
CA GLU A 44 0.15 -17.01 -7.36
C GLU A 44 0.53 -17.25 -8.83
N SER A 45 -0.37 -16.92 -9.76
CA SER A 45 -0.15 -17.08 -11.20
C SER A 45 0.79 -16.04 -11.80
N LEU A 46 0.94 -14.88 -11.15
CA LEU A 46 1.83 -13.80 -11.61
C LEU A 46 3.23 -13.97 -11.01
N PRO A 47 4.32 -13.57 -11.69
CA PRO A 47 5.63 -13.53 -11.05
C PRO A 47 5.70 -12.46 -9.95
N GLU A 48 6.51 -12.68 -8.93
CA GLU A 48 6.64 -11.80 -7.75
C GLU A 48 6.94 -10.34 -8.13
N CYS A 49 7.78 -10.13 -9.15
CA CYS A 49 8.06 -8.79 -9.68
C CYS A 49 6.84 -8.11 -10.32
N GLU A 50 6.02 -8.83 -11.09
CA GLU A 50 4.81 -8.23 -11.65
C GLU A 50 3.80 -7.90 -10.56
N ARG A 51 3.63 -8.79 -9.57
CA ARG A 51 2.78 -8.49 -8.41
C ARG A 51 3.23 -7.22 -7.70
N LEU A 52 4.53 -7.09 -7.42
CA LEU A 52 5.10 -5.89 -6.79
C LEU A 52 4.86 -4.62 -7.62
N GLN A 53 4.99 -4.69 -8.95
CA GLN A 53 4.74 -3.53 -9.83
C GLN A 53 3.27 -3.12 -9.78
N LEU A 54 2.37 -4.07 -10.05
CA LEU A 54 0.94 -3.83 -10.08
C LEU A 54 0.42 -3.31 -8.74
N VAL A 55 0.94 -3.85 -7.63
CA VAL A 55 0.58 -3.39 -6.28
C VAL A 55 1.08 -1.97 -6.05
N CYS A 56 2.33 -1.65 -6.40
CA CYS A 56 2.85 -0.28 -6.28
C CYS A 56 2.02 0.75 -7.08
N GLU A 57 1.48 0.35 -8.22
CA GLU A 57 0.60 1.16 -9.06
C GLU A 57 -0.81 1.30 -8.46
N GLN A 58 -1.39 0.19 -7.99
CA GLN A 58 -2.71 0.18 -7.36
C GLN A 58 -2.72 0.95 -6.03
N THR A 59 -1.63 0.91 -5.28
CA THR A 59 -1.48 1.63 -4.01
C THR A 59 -0.88 3.04 -4.22
N HIS A 60 -1.00 3.60 -5.41
CA HIS A 60 -0.62 4.98 -5.71
C HIS A 60 -1.68 5.98 -5.19
N VAL A 61 -2.03 5.85 -3.91
CA VAL A 61 -3.00 6.71 -3.21
C VAL A 61 -2.32 7.91 -2.54
N PHE A 62 -0.99 7.97 -2.59
CA PHE A 62 -0.16 9.02 -2.01
C PHE A 62 0.28 10.01 -3.11
N GLY A 63 -0.25 11.26 -3.09
CA GLY A 63 0.30 12.37 -3.89
C GLY A 63 -0.52 12.89 -5.08
N GLY A 64 -1.84 12.67 -5.12
CA GLY A 64 -2.76 13.28 -6.11
C GLY A 64 -3.93 14.06 -5.47
N MET A 65 -4.76 14.71 -6.29
CA MET A 65 -6.06 15.26 -5.86
C MET A 65 -6.97 14.12 -5.38
N GLY A 66 -7.55 14.23 -4.19
CA GLY A 66 -8.29 13.16 -3.54
C GLY A 66 -7.37 12.02 -3.10
N SER A 67 -6.20 12.34 -2.55
CA SER A 67 -5.28 11.34 -2.01
C SER A 67 -5.72 10.86 -0.63
N TRP A 68 -5.18 9.72 -0.21
CA TRP A 68 -5.37 9.17 1.13
C TRP A 68 -4.97 10.14 2.26
N ASN A 69 -4.18 11.17 1.98
CA ASN A 69 -3.82 12.20 2.97
C ASN A 69 -4.79 13.39 3.02
N ASP A 70 -5.82 13.44 2.17
CA ASP A 70 -6.69 14.61 2.06
C ASP A 70 -7.94 14.50 2.95
N SER A 71 -8.63 13.34 2.94
CA SER A 71 -9.86 13.10 3.73
C SER A 71 -9.68 12.20 4.97
N PRO A 72 -8.96 11.07 4.88
CA PRO A 72 -8.74 10.13 6.00
C PRO A 72 -8.15 10.68 7.31
N PRO A 73 -7.19 11.65 7.34
CA PRO A 73 -6.63 12.11 8.61
C PRO A 73 -7.65 12.81 9.50
N PHE A 74 -8.68 13.43 8.92
CA PHE A 74 -9.77 14.03 9.68
C PHE A 74 -10.60 12.95 10.39
N SER A 75 -11.04 11.92 9.65
CA SER A 75 -11.78 10.79 10.20
C SER A 75 -10.96 10.03 11.25
N ALA A 76 -9.66 9.84 11.03
CA ALA A 76 -8.77 9.21 12.00
C ALA A 76 -8.66 10.03 13.30
N ALA A 77 -8.57 11.37 13.20
CA ALA A 77 -8.57 12.24 14.37
C ALA A 77 -9.90 12.18 15.14
N GLU A 78 -11.04 12.15 14.45
CA GLU A 78 -12.36 12.01 15.09
C GLU A 78 -12.52 10.67 15.83
N HIS A 79 -11.89 9.61 15.32
CA HIS A 79 -11.93 8.27 15.91
C HIS A 79 -10.81 8.04 16.95
N GLY A 80 -9.90 9.01 17.15
CA GLY A 80 -8.74 8.86 18.05
C GLY A 80 -7.66 7.91 17.52
N LEU A 81 -7.68 7.60 16.23
CA LEU A 81 -6.77 6.68 15.53
C LEU A 81 -5.74 7.42 14.68
N LEU A 82 -5.50 8.71 14.95
CA LEU A 82 -4.57 9.53 14.17
C LEU A 82 -3.14 8.97 14.21
N GLU A 83 -2.69 8.49 15.37
CA GLU A 83 -1.35 7.91 15.51
C GLU A 83 -1.23 6.58 14.73
N GLU A 84 -2.26 5.73 14.76
CA GLU A 84 -2.32 4.52 13.92
C GLU A 84 -2.36 4.87 12.43
N PHE A 85 -3.09 5.91 12.06
CA PHE A 85 -3.10 6.44 10.71
C PHE A 85 -1.73 6.85 10.22
N GLU A 86 -1.00 7.63 11.00
CA GLU A 86 0.35 8.06 10.63
C GLU A 86 1.30 6.85 10.54
N GLN A 87 1.22 5.91 11.48
CA GLN A 87 2.07 4.70 11.49
C GLN A 87 1.79 3.77 10.30
N THR A 88 0.53 3.40 10.07
CA THR A 88 0.09 2.52 8.96
C THR A 88 0.42 3.16 7.60
N THR A 89 0.16 4.46 7.46
CA THR A 89 0.45 5.24 6.25
C THR A 89 1.94 5.31 5.98
N ALA A 90 2.75 5.61 7.00
CA ALA A 90 4.21 5.63 6.88
C ALA A 90 4.76 4.25 6.51
N ALA A 91 4.25 3.17 7.13
CA ALA A 91 4.67 1.81 6.83
C ALA A 91 4.38 1.43 5.36
N LEU A 92 3.19 1.76 4.84
CA LEU A 92 2.85 1.51 3.44
C LEU A 92 3.71 2.36 2.48
N TYR A 93 3.96 3.62 2.83
CA TYR A 93 4.82 4.50 2.03
C TYR A 93 6.25 3.99 1.94
N GLU A 94 6.83 3.58 3.07
CA GLU A 94 8.19 3.05 3.17
C GLU A 94 8.35 1.75 2.36
N ILE A 95 7.43 0.79 2.50
CA ILE A 95 7.52 -0.47 1.76
C ILE A 95 7.31 -0.26 0.26
N ARG A 96 6.41 0.65 -0.13
CA ARG A 96 6.22 1.05 -1.53
C ARG A 96 7.49 1.67 -2.10
N SER A 97 8.10 2.60 -1.37
CA SER A 97 9.37 3.23 -1.77
C SER A 97 10.46 2.19 -1.95
N ALA A 98 10.61 1.26 -1.01
CA ALA A 98 11.56 0.16 -1.08
C ALA A 98 11.30 -0.75 -2.30
N ALA A 99 10.05 -1.09 -2.58
CA ALA A 99 9.66 -1.88 -3.74
C ALA A 99 9.96 -1.15 -5.07
N ILE A 100 9.62 0.13 -5.19
CA ILE A 100 9.93 0.95 -6.37
C ILE A 100 11.45 1.03 -6.60
N VAL A 101 12.23 1.24 -5.53
CA VAL A 101 13.70 1.25 -5.62
C VAL A 101 14.23 -0.10 -6.09
N HIS A 102 13.69 -1.20 -5.57
CA HIS A 102 14.05 -2.55 -5.99
C HIS A 102 13.74 -2.78 -7.47
N LEU A 103 12.52 -2.44 -7.91
CA LEU A 103 12.07 -2.53 -9.31
C LEU A 103 12.94 -1.70 -10.26
N ARG A 104 13.26 -0.45 -9.88
CA ARG A 104 14.15 0.43 -10.65
C ARG A 104 15.57 -0.11 -10.78
N ARG A 105 16.11 -0.73 -9.72
CA ARG A 105 17.44 -1.36 -9.77
C ARG A 105 17.48 -2.55 -10.71
N ARG A 106 16.39 -3.33 -10.78
CA ARG A 106 16.24 -4.45 -11.70
C ARG A 106 16.05 -3.97 -13.15
N GLY A 107 15.22 -2.94 -13.36
CA GLY A 107 14.97 -2.35 -14.69
C GLY A 107 16.19 -1.65 -15.31
N ARG A 108 17.09 -1.08 -14.51
CA ARG A 108 18.36 -0.49 -15.00
C ARG A 108 19.42 -1.51 -15.43
N GLY A 109 19.19 -2.81 -15.22
CA GLY A 109 20.07 -3.88 -15.72
C GLY A 109 19.78 -4.31 -17.16
N GLN A 110 18.78 -3.70 -17.81
CA GLN A 110 18.38 -3.99 -19.19
C GLN A 110 18.42 -2.69 -19.99
N GLY A 111 19.63 -2.21 -20.27
CA GLY A 111 19.93 -1.04 -21.10
C GLY A 111 21.36 -1.11 -21.61
#